data_AF-A0A972H738-F1
#
_entry.id   AF-A0A972H738-F1
#
_cell.length_a   1.000
_cell.length_b   1.000
_cell.length_c   1.000
_cell.angle_alpha   90.00
_cell.angle_beta   90.00
_cell.angle_gamma   90.00
#
_symmetry.space_group_name_H-M   'P 1'
#
loop_
_entity.id
_entity.type
_entity.pdbx_description
1 polymer ?
#
loop_
_entity_poly.entity_id
_entity_poly.type
_entity_poly.pdbx_seq_one_letter_code
_entity_poly.pdbx_strand_id
1 'polypeptide(L)'
;MRTLKTLASAAVLLTTVTVSSMANAALLGRLPTTLGGTDYQAYYDDVADLTWLADANAGAGSTFDDGPSITDGKMRWVNANAWAGSLNVSGVTGWRLPDTLQPDTSCDSQSSGGSYGYNCTGSEMGSLYYNALGNSAYSLANTDSFSNVKSDYYWSATEYSSGTYLAWYFYMYNGRQFNNYKTDYKYAWAVRSGDVSAVPVPAAMWLLGSGLLGLIGVARRK
;
A
#
# COMPACT_ATOMS: atom_id res chain seq x y z
N MET A 1 22.42 37.52 -67.48
CA MET A 1 21.02 37.05 -67.42
C MET A 1 20.95 35.95 -66.37
N ARG A 2 19.95 36.00 -65.49
CA ARG A 2 19.91 35.44 -64.11
C ARG A 2 20.30 33.95 -63.97
N THR A 3 21.27 33.65 -63.10
CA THR A 3 21.51 32.31 -62.55
C THR A 3 20.68 32.11 -61.28
N LEU A 4 19.75 31.16 -61.31
CA LEU A 4 18.95 30.75 -60.14
C LEU A 4 19.84 30.00 -59.14
N LYS A 5 19.82 30.42 -57.88
CA LYS A 5 20.35 29.64 -56.75
C LYS A 5 19.22 28.77 -56.19
N THR A 6 19.35 27.46 -56.32
CA THR A 6 18.44 26.49 -55.70
C THR A 6 18.91 26.22 -54.27
N LEU A 7 18.10 26.60 -53.27
CA LEU A 7 18.31 26.22 -51.86
C LEU A 7 17.60 24.89 -51.61
N ALA A 8 18.36 23.83 -51.32
CA ALA A 8 17.82 22.57 -50.83
C ALA A 8 17.70 22.63 -49.30
N SER A 9 16.47 22.70 -48.79
CA SER A 9 16.18 22.56 -47.36
C SER A 9 16.16 21.08 -46.98
N ALA A 10 17.14 20.62 -46.20
CA ALA A 10 17.12 19.30 -45.59
C ALA A 10 16.28 19.35 -44.31
N ALA A 11 15.10 18.72 -44.32
CA ALA A 11 14.29 18.52 -43.13
C ALA A 11 14.83 17.31 -42.34
N VAL A 12 15.38 17.57 -41.16
CA VAL A 12 15.75 16.51 -40.20
C VAL A 12 14.49 16.10 -39.44
N LEU A 13 13.97 14.92 -39.75
CA LEU A 13 12.84 14.32 -39.04
C LEU A 13 13.38 13.63 -37.78
N LEU A 14 13.19 14.26 -36.61
CA LEU A 14 13.56 13.67 -35.32
C LEU A 14 12.43 12.76 -34.83
N THR A 15 12.53 11.47 -35.11
CA THR A 15 11.61 10.46 -34.55
C THR A 15 11.95 10.22 -33.08
N THR A 16 11.17 10.83 -32.18
CA THR A 16 11.21 10.48 -30.75
C THR A 16 10.61 9.10 -30.55
N VAL A 17 11.44 8.12 -30.20
CA VAL A 17 10.97 6.82 -29.71
C VAL A 17 10.50 7.02 -28.28
N THR A 18 9.19 7.17 -28.08
CA THR A 18 8.58 7.10 -26.76
C THR A 18 8.47 5.63 -26.38
N VAL A 19 9.41 5.12 -25.57
CA VAL A 19 9.22 3.85 -24.88
C VAL A 19 8.26 4.12 -23.73
N SER A 20 6.97 3.91 -23.97
CA SER A 20 6.00 3.80 -22.89
C SER A 20 6.24 2.46 -22.20
N SER A 21 7.08 2.44 -21.16
CA SER A 21 7.07 1.31 -20.23
C SER A 21 5.68 1.28 -19.60
N MET A 22 4.93 0.19 -19.81
CA MET A 22 3.88 -0.13 -18.86
C MET A 22 4.60 -0.32 -17.53
N ALA A 23 4.49 0.65 -16.62
CA ALA A 23 5.00 0.50 -15.29
C ALA A 23 4.19 -0.63 -14.65
N ASN A 24 4.76 -1.84 -14.59
CA ASN A 24 4.22 -2.84 -13.69
C ASN A 24 4.34 -2.25 -12.28
N ALA A 25 3.21 -2.17 -11.57
CA ALA A 25 3.18 -1.75 -10.19
C ALA A 25 4.23 -2.52 -9.39
N ALA A 26 5.18 -1.82 -8.79
CA ALA A 26 6.30 -2.47 -8.12
C ALA A 26 6.08 -2.39 -6.61
N LEU A 27 5.79 -3.53 -5.99
CA LEU A 27 5.82 -3.64 -4.54
C LEU A 27 7.27 -3.61 -4.06
N LEU A 28 7.66 -2.50 -3.42
CA LEU A 28 9.03 -2.28 -2.96
C LEU A 28 9.14 -2.65 -1.48
N GLY A 29 10.00 -3.61 -1.16
CA GLY A 29 10.24 -4.03 0.22
C GLY A 29 10.73 -2.90 1.13
N ARG A 30 10.17 -2.82 2.33
CA ARG A 30 10.49 -1.85 3.40
C ARG A 30 10.63 -2.55 4.75
N LEU A 31 11.31 -1.86 5.66
CA LEU A 31 11.50 -2.32 7.04
C LEU A 31 12.09 -3.74 7.11
N PRO A 32 13.26 -4.01 6.49
CA PRO A 32 13.85 -5.35 6.54
C PRO A 32 14.18 -5.74 7.98
N THR A 33 13.84 -6.97 8.39
CA THR A 33 14.16 -7.46 9.75
C THR A 33 15.66 -7.65 9.93
N THR A 34 16.39 -7.94 8.86
CA THR A 34 17.86 -8.01 8.84
C THR A 34 18.42 -6.85 8.02
N LEU A 35 19.46 -6.16 8.50
CA LEU A 35 20.07 -5.06 7.75
C LEU A 35 20.59 -5.54 6.39
N GLY A 36 20.02 -5.02 5.30
CA GLY A 36 20.34 -5.43 3.93
C GLY A 36 19.68 -6.75 3.49
N GLY A 37 18.79 -7.32 4.31
CA GLY A 37 18.00 -8.49 3.97
C GLY A 37 16.79 -8.19 3.09
N THR A 38 16.12 -9.27 2.65
CA THR A 38 14.88 -9.24 1.85
C THR A 38 13.67 -9.72 2.66
N ASP A 39 13.84 -9.87 3.97
CA ASP A 39 12.85 -10.21 4.97
C ASP A 39 12.10 -8.96 5.40
N TYR A 40 11.26 -8.44 4.49
CA TYR A 40 10.56 -7.18 4.69
C TYR A 40 9.34 -7.32 5.60
N GLN A 41 9.15 -6.37 6.52
CA GLN A 41 7.94 -6.27 7.34
C GLN A 41 6.84 -5.46 6.66
N ALA A 42 7.15 -4.75 5.57
CA ALA A 42 6.19 -3.97 4.83
C ALA A 42 6.57 -3.86 3.34
N TYR A 43 5.60 -3.57 2.49
CA TYR A 43 5.80 -3.34 1.05
C TYR A 43 5.15 -2.03 0.64
N TYR A 44 5.93 -1.16 0.02
CA TYR A 44 5.46 0.10 -0.54
C TYR A 44 4.95 -0.12 -1.98
N ASP A 45 3.68 0.21 -2.20
CA ASP A 45 3.00 0.30 -3.49
C ASP A 45 3.15 1.73 -4.02
N ASP A 46 3.96 1.86 -5.08
CA ASP A 46 4.28 3.14 -5.71
C ASP A 46 3.16 3.71 -6.60
N VAL A 47 2.16 2.90 -6.93
CA VAL A 47 0.99 3.32 -7.70
C VAL A 47 -0.02 3.99 -6.78
N ALA A 48 -0.29 3.39 -5.62
CA ALA A 48 -1.25 3.92 -4.65
C ALA A 48 -0.64 4.90 -3.64
N ASP A 49 0.69 5.02 -3.59
CA ASP A 49 1.43 5.75 -2.55
C ASP A 49 1.06 5.23 -1.14
N LEU A 50 1.13 3.91 -0.98
CA LEU A 50 0.73 3.20 0.24
C LEU A 50 1.79 2.19 0.65
N THR A 51 2.08 2.08 1.94
CA THR A 51 2.85 0.97 2.49
C THR A 51 1.92 -0.02 3.18
N TRP A 52 1.92 -1.27 2.70
CA TRP A 52 1.19 -2.40 3.25
C TRP A 52 2.05 -3.20 4.23
N LEU A 53 1.43 -3.67 5.32
CA LEU A 53 2.09 -4.64 6.20
C LEU A 53 2.33 -5.95 5.44
N ALA A 54 3.51 -6.55 5.60
CA ALA A 54 3.88 -7.78 4.88
C ALA A 54 3.03 -8.99 5.26
N ASP A 55 2.64 -9.07 6.54
CA ASP A 55 1.76 -10.11 7.06
C ASP A 55 0.29 -9.62 7.04
N ALA A 56 -0.49 -10.20 6.13
CA ALA A 56 -1.90 -9.90 5.94
C ALA A 56 -2.82 -10.43 7.06
N ASN A 57 -2.26 -11.06 8.10
CA ASN A 57 -3.00 -11.53 9.27
C ASN A 57 -2.23 -11.29 10.59
N ALA A 58 -1.42 -10.23 10.65
CA ALA A 58 -0.62 -9.90 11.82
C ALA A 58 -1.44 -9.61 13.10
N GLY A 59 -2.76 -9.46 12.99
CA GLY A 59 -3.66 -9.31 14.14
C GLY A 59 -3.99 -10.61 14.87
N ALA A 60 -3.68 -11.77 14.29
CA ALA A 60 -3.93 -13.07 14.88
C ALA A 60 -3.24 -13.22 16.24
N GLY A 61 -4.00 -13.64 17.26
CA GLY A 61 -3.47 -13.82 18.61
C GLY A 61 -3.28 -12.52 19.40
N SER A 62 -3.59 -11.37 18.83
CA SER A 62 -3.53 -10.10 19.55
C SER A 62 -4.69 -9.98 20.55
N THR A 63 -4.59 -9.03 21.48
CA THR A 63 -5.68 -8.73 22.42
C THR A 63 -6.94 -8.16 21.74
N PHE A 64 -6.85 -7.80 20.45
CA PHE A 64 -7.97 -7.32 19.64
C PHE A 64 -8.67 -8.44 18.88
N ASP A 65 -8.04 -9.61 18.76
CA ASP A 65 -8.55 -10.81 18.09
C ASP A 65 -9.76 -11.36 18.85
N ASP A 66 -10.94 -10.88 18.49
CA ASP A 66 -12.21 -11.16 19.15
C ASP A 66 -13.15 -12.02 18.31
N GLY A 67 -12.58 -12.68 17.31
CA GLY A 67 -13.25 -13.63 16.43
C GLY A 67 -13.65 -14.93 17.13
N PRO A 68 -14.19 -15.88 16.36
CA PRO A 68 -14.55 -17.20 16.88
C PRO A 68 -13.38 -17.96 17.51
N SER A 69 -12.14 -17.69 17.08
CA SER A 69 -10.92 -18.19 17.70
C SER A 69 -10.00 -17.02 18.07
N ILE A 70 -9.45 -17.03 19.29
CA ILE A 70 -8.51 -16.01 19.78
C ILE A 70 -7.13 -16.00 19.08
N THR A 71 -6.99 -16.73 17.99
CA THR A 71 -5.76 -16.87 17.21
C THR A 71 -6.02 -16.88 15.71
N ASP A 72 -7.26 -16.66 15.26
CA ASP A 72 -7.55 -16.66 13.84
C ASP A 72 -7.19 -15.32 13.19
N GLY A 73 -7.26 -14.20 13.92
CA GLY A 73 -7.04 -12.84 13.44
C GLY A 73 -8.28 -12.17 12.88
N LYS A 74 -9.46 -12.80 13.03
CA LYS A 74 -10.72 -12.18 12.66
C LYS A 74 -11.18 -11.26 13.77
N MET A 75 -11.53 -10.04 13.41
CA MET A 75 -11.94 -9.02 14.36
C MET A 75 -13.28 -8.43 13.96
N ARG A 76 -14.04 -7.94 14.95
CA ARG A 76 -15.11 -6.96 14.72
C ARG A 76 -14.50 -5.64 14.27
N TRP A 77 -15.26 -4.85 13.52
CA TRP A 77 -14.73 -3.66 12.85
C TRP A 77 -14.08 -2.65 13.80
N VAL A 78 -14.64 -2.46 15.01
CA VAL A 78 -14.07 -1.56 16.02
C VAL A 78 -12.70 -2.07 16.50
N ASN A 79 -12.59 -3.37 16.78
CA ASN A 79 -11.33 -3.98 17.20
C ASN A 79 -10.29 -3.99 16.09
N ALA A 80 -10.70 -4.23 14.84
CA ALA A 80 -9.81 -4.17 13.69
C ALA A 80 -9.17 -2.78 13.51
N ASN A 81 -9.98 -1.71 13.64
CA ASN A 81 -9.47 -0.33 13.58
C ASN A 81 -8.54 -0.01 14.77
N ALA A 82 -8.92 -0.44 15.98
CA ALA A 82 -8.10 -0.24 17.18
C ALA A 82 -6.77 -0.99 17.09
N TRP A 83 -6.78 -2.24 16.60
CA TRP A 83 -5.60 -3.03 16.32
C TRP A 83 -4.66 -2.31 15.35
N ALA A 84 -5.17 -1.92 14.17
CA ALA A 84 -4.36 -1.25 13.17
C ALA A 84 -3.75 0.05 13.72
N GLY A 85 -4.55 0.87 14.41
CA GLY A 85 -4.09 2.12 15.03
C GLY A 85 -3.07 1.92 16.17
N SER A 86 -3.00 0.73 16.76
CA SER A 86 -2.03 0.39 17.82
C SER A 86 -0.65 -0.03 17.30
N LEU A 87 -0.53 -0.32 16.00
CA LEU A 87 0.69 -0.89 15.43
C LEU A 87 1.88 0.08 15.51
N ASN A 88 3.01 -0.47 15.91
CA ASN A 88 4.33 0.14 15.81
C ASN A 88 5.29 -0.88 15.20
N VAL A 89 5.60 -0.72 13.91
CA VAL A 89 6.42 -1.66 13.14
C VAL A 89 7.79 -1.04 12.94
N SER A 90 8.80 -1.54 13.65
CA SER A 90 10.17 -0.99 13.64
C SER A 90 10.26 0.52 13.88
N GLY A 91 9.44 1.06 14.79
CA GLY A 91 9.38 2.49 15.11
C GLY A 91 8.41 3.29 14.26
N VAL A 92 7.77 2.67 13.25
CA VAL A 92 6.78 3.32 12.38
C VAL A 92 5.38 3.13 12.94
N THR A 93 4.72 4.25 13.25
CA THR A 93 3.31 4.33 13.69
C THR A 93 2.43 4.94 12.60
N GLY A 94 1.12 5.08 12.88
CA GLY A 94 0.15 5.68 11.97
C GLY A 94 -0.45 4.69 10.97
N TRP A 95 -0.42 3.41 11.30
CA TRP A 95 -1.10 2.36 10.54
C TRP A 95 -2.62 2.46 10.74
N ARG A 96 -3.36 2.06 9.70
CA ARG A 96 -4.83 1.98 9.70
C ARG A 96 -5.29 0.82 8.83
N LEU A 97 -6.58 0.51 8.86
CA LEU A 97 -7.17 -0.34 7.83
C LEU A 97 -7.25 0.43 6.49
N PRO A 98 -7.32 -0.28 5.35
CA PRO A 98 -7.43 0.34 4.05
C PRO A 98 -8.78 1.02 3.85
N ASP A 99 -8.78 2.10 3.07
CA ASP A 99 -9.96 2.87 2.75
C ASP A 99 -10.65 2.36 1.48
N THR A 100 -11.98 2.41 1.53
CA THR A 100 -12.90 2.17 0.41
C THR A 100 -13.30 3.51 -0.15
N LEU A 101 -12.82 3.83 -1.35
CA LEU A 101 -13.27 5.02 -2.07
C LEU A 101 -14.78 4.92 -2.36
N GLN A 102 -15.53 6.00 -2.07
CA GLN A 102 -16.95 6.11 -2.37
C GLN A 102 -17.29 7.55 -2.84
N PRO A 103 -17.95 7.72 -4.00
CA PRO A 103 -18.14 6.71 -5.05
C PRO A 103 -16.81 6.34 -5.72
N ASP A 104 -16.70 5.10 -6.17
CA ASP A 104 -15.59 4.61 -7.00
C ASP A 104 -16.13 4.27 -8.40
N THR A 105 -15.80 5.12 -9.38
CA THR A 105 -16.27 4.97 -10.76
C THR A 105 -15.72 3.75 -11.49
N SER A 106 -14.67 3.11 -10.96
CA SER A 106 -14.09 1.90 -11.56
C SER A 106 -14.91 0.64 -11.27
N CYS A 107 -15.70 0.64 -10.19
CA CYS A 107 -16.57 -0.48 -9.85
C CYS A 107 -17.59 -0.77 -10.96
N ASP A 108 -17.88 -2.06 -11.18
CA ASP A 108 -18.89 -2.52 -12.14
C ASP A 108 -20.33 -2.16 -11.75
N SER A 109 -20.58 -1.95 -10.46
CA SER A 109 -21.90 -1.64 -9.92
C SER A 109 -21.91 -0.27 -9.28
N GLN A 110 -22.83 0.57 -9.75
CA GLN A 110 -23.05 1.93 -9.29
C GLN A 110 -24.49 2.08 -8.80
N SER A 111 -24.67 2.75 -7.67
CA SER A 111 -26.00 3.01 -7.10
C SER A 111 -26.04 4.41 -6.50
N SER A 112 -27.25 4.92 -6.25
CA SER A 112 -27.46 6.24 -5.62
C SER A 112 -26.93 6.35 -4.18
N GLY A 113 -26.36 5.27 -3.61
CA GLY A 113 -25.76 5.23 -2.28
C GLY A 113 -24.30 4.76 -2.24
N GLY A 114 -23.66 4.54 -3.40
CA GLY A 114 -22.27 4.11 -3.48
C GLY A 114 -21.97 3.17 -4.65
N SER A 115 -20.68 2.81 -4.75
CA SER A 115 -20.10 1.93 -5.76
C SER A 115 -19.63 0.64 -5.10
N TYR A 116 -19.90 -0.51 -5.71
CA TYR A 116 -19.59 -1.81 -5.12
C TYR A 116 -19.42 -2.87 -6.22
N GLY A 117 -19.15 -4.11 -5.82
CA GLY A 117 -19.01 -5.21 -6.77
C GLY A 117 -17.54 -5.45 -7.12
N TYR A 118 -17.25 -5.64 -8.40
CA TYR A 118 -15.92 -5.99 -8.88
C TYR A 118 -15.26 -4.81 -9.60
N ASN A 119 -13.94 -4.92 -9.82
CA ASN A 119 -13.11 -3.94 -10.52
C ASN A 119 -13.09 -2.54 -9.86
N CYS A 120 -13.35 -2.47 -8.56
CA CYS A 120 -13.25 -1.27 -7.75
C CYS A 120 -11.78 -0.88 -7.48
N THR A 121 -11.03 -0.57 -8.54
CA THR A 121 -9.59 -0.27 -8.52
C THR A 121 -9.24 1.08 -7.87
N GLY A 122 -10.23 1.92 -7.56
CA GLY A 122 -10.01 3.19 -6.85
C GLY A 122 -9.96 3.04 -5.33
N SER A 123 -10.53 1.95 -4.78
CA SER A 123 -10.33 1.59 -3.37
C SER A 123 -8.90 1.10 -3.11
N GLU A 124 -8.38 1.27 -1.90
CA GLU A 124 -6.99 0.88 -1.61
C GLU A 124 -6.79 -0.63 -1.71
N MET A 125 -7.72 -1.43 -1.18
CA MET A 125 -7.66 -2.89 -1.31
C MET A 125 -7.91 -3.34 -2.77
N GLY A 126 -8.77 -2.64 -3.51
CA GLY A 126 -8.97 -2.92 -4.92
C GLY A 126 -7.75 -2.55 -5.76
N SER A 127 -7.07 -1.45 -5.47
CA SER A 127 -5.80 -1.09 -6.12
C SER A 127 -4.72 -2.14 -5.83
N LEU A 128 -4.58 -2.57 -4.58
CA LEU A 128 -3.68 -3.67 -4.23
C LEU A 128 -4.01 -4.94 -5.03
N TYR A 129 -5.28 -5.36 -5.03
CA TYR A 129 -5.72 -6.60 -5.65
C TYR A 129 -5.57 -6.58 -7.18
N TYR A 130 -6.12 -5.56 -7.84
CA TYR A 130 -6.22 -5.49 -9.30
C TYR A 130 -4.98 -4.88 -9.95
N ASN A 131 -4.40 -3.83 -9.38
CA ASN A 131 -3.29 -3.11 -9.99
C ASN A 131 -1.94 -3.65 -9.52
N ALA A 132 -1.72 -3.73 -8.20
CA ALA A 132 -0.42 -4.11 -7.65
C ALA A 132 -0.13 -5.61 -7.77
N LEU A 133 -1.13 -6.44 -7.45
CA LEU A 133 -1.02 -7.89 -7.55
C LEU A 133 -1.45 -8.43 -8.92
N GLY A 134 -2.11 -7.64 -9.76
CA GLY A 134 -2.53 -8.06 -11.09
C GLY A 134 -3.58 -9.19 -11.09
N ASN A 135 -4.37 -9.31 -10.02
CA ASN A 135 -5.48 -10.27 -9.98
C ASN A 135 -6.64 -9.80 -10.88
N SER A 136 -7.51 -10.74 -11.24
CA SER A 136 -8.74 -10.46 -11.98
C SER A 136 -9.96 -10.76 -11.12
N ALA A 137 -11.11 -10.15 -11.47
CA ALA A 137 -12.35 -10.49 -10.81
C ALA A 137 -12.58 -12.02 -10.86
N TYR A 138 -13.10 -12.59 -9.78
CA TYR A 138 -13.32 -14.03 -9.62
C TYR A 138 -12.05 -14.90 -9.49
N SER A 139 -10.86 -14.32 -9.34
CA SER A 139 -9.62 -15.09 -9.26
C SER A 139 -8.55 -14.45 -8.36
N LEU A 140 -8.22 -15.11 -7.25
CA LEU A 140 -7.00 -14.84 -6.48
C LEU A 140 -5.85 -15.68 -7.03
N ALA A 141 -5.11 -15.14 -8.00
CA ALA A 141 -3.97 -15.78 -8.64
C ALA A 141 -2.62 -15.39 -8.01
N ASN A 142 -2.52 -14.16 -7.49
CA ASN A 142 -1.27 -13.54 -7.09
C ASN A 142 -1.36 -12.99 -5.66
N THR A 143 -0.53 -13.54 -4.78
CA THR A 143 -0.35 -13.06 -3.39
C THR A 143 1.12 -13.03 -2.95
N ASP A 144 2.06 -13.39 -3.83
CA ASP A 144 3.39 -13.89 -3.46
C ASP A 144 4.27 -12.91 -2.69
N SER A 145 3.98 -11.61 -2.77
CA SER A 145 4.70 -10.61 -1.96
C SER A 145 4.32 -10.64 -0.48
N PHE A 146 3.16 -11.17 -0.13
CA PHE A 146 2.59 -11.07 1.21
C PHE A 146 2.44 -12.44 1.88
N SER A 147 2.70 -12.48 3.18
CA SER A 147 2.46 -13.67 3.99
C SER A 147 1.06 -13.66 4.58
N ASN A 148 0.56 -14.87 4.89
CA ASN A 148 -0.72 -15.08 5.59
C ASN A 148 -1.95 -14.45 4.95
N VAL A 149 -1.93 -14.17 3.63
CA VAL A 149 -3.11 -13.72 2.90
C VAL A 149 -4.21 -14.77 3.02
N LYS A 150 -5.37 -14.36 3.51
CA LYS A 150 -6.53 -15.23 3.67
C LYS A 150 -7.45 -15.07 2.47
N SER A 151 -7.92 -16.17 1.92
CA SER A 151 -8.94 -16.16 0.87
C SER A 151 -10.34 -15.93 1.46
N ASP A 152 -10.51 -14.82 2.17
CA ASP A 152 -11.71 -14.48 2.96
C ASP A 152 -11.92 -12.95 2.96
N TYR A 153 -12.85 -12.46 3.78
CA TYR A 153 -13.19 -11.04 3.87
C TYR A 153 -12.17 -10.27 4.72
N TYR A 154 -11.84 -9.08 4.24
CA TYR A 154 -10.99 -8.09 4.92
C TYR A 154 -11.76 -6.81 5.19
N TRP A 155 -11.62 -6.25 6.38
CA TRP A 155 -12.21 -4.96 6.72
C TRP A 155 -11.56 -3.79 5.97
N SER A 156 -12.38 -2.81 5.63
CA SER A 156 -11.97 -1.45 5.32
C SER A 156 -12.20 -0.53 6.53
N ALA A 157 -11.39 0.53 6.68
CA ALA A 157 -11.64 1.60 7.64
C ALA A 157 -12.90 2.43 7.32
N THR A 158 -13.49 2.26 6.14
CA THR A 158 -14.60 3.10 5.71
C THR A 158 -15.94 2.58 6.23
N GLU A 159 -16.63 3.43 6.99
CA GLU A 159 -18.02 3.23 7.41
C GLU A 159 -18.98 3.43 6.22
N TYR A 160 -20.06 2.65 6.18
CA TYR A 160 -21.07 2.85 5.15
C TYR A 160 -21.99 4.03 5.52
N SER A 161 -21.94 5.09 4.73
CA SER A 161 -22.60 6.37 5.04
C SER A 161 -24.13 6.28 5.15
N SER A 162 -24.77 5.39 4.39
CA SER A 162 -26.24 5.23 4.43
C SER A 162 -26.72 4.34 5.58
N GLY A 163 -25.80 3.76 6.36
CA GLY A 163 -26.12 2.92 7.51
C GLY A 163 -24.87 2.68 8.35
N THR A 164 -24.69 3.51 9.38
CA THR A 164 -23.47 3.58 10.20
C THR A 164 -23.19 2.33 11.06
N TYR A 165 -24.14 1.40 11.10
CA TYR A 165 -23.97 0.05 11.68
C TYR A 165 -23.27 -0.93 10.72
N LEU A 166 -23.05 -0.53 9.48
CA LEU A 166 -22.34 -1.27 8.44
C LEU A 166 -20.97 -0.63 8.17
N ALA A 167 -20.03 -1.45 7.70
CA ALA A 167 -18.75 -1.01 7.19
C ALA A 167 -18.39 -1.77 5.90
N TRP A 168 -17.54 -1.15 5.09
CA TRP A 168 -17.05 -1.76 3.87
C TRP A 168 -16.05 -2.89 4.16
N TYR A 169 -16.05 -3.88 3.28
CA TYR A 169 -15.09 -4.96 3.26
C TYR A 169 -14.71 -5.30 1.82
N PHE A 170 -13.59 -5.99 1.68
CA PHE A 170 -13.13 -6.56 0.41
C PHE A 170 -13.01 -8.07 0.54
N TYR A 171 -13.47 -8.82 -0.44
CA TYR A 171 -13.42 -10.27 -0.45
C TYR A 171 -12.22 -10.75 -1.27
N MET A 172 -11.13 -11.12 -0.59
CA MET A 172 -9.88 -11.46 -1.26
C MET A 172 -9.98 -12.70 -2.16
N TYR A 173 -10.92 -13.61 -1.92
CA TYR A 173 -11.11 -14.77 -2.78
C TYR A 173 -11.41 -14.41 -4.24
N ASN A 174 -12.20 -13.35 -4.48
CA ASN A 174 -12.72 -13.03 -5.81
C ASN A 174 -12.67 -11.55 -6.20
N GLY A 175 -12.15 -10.68 -5.33
CA GLY A 175 -12.01 -9.25 -5.59
C GLY A 175 -13.28 -8.43 -5.36
N ARG A 176 -14.33 -9.00 -4.77
CA ARG A 176 -15.58 -8.27 -4.56
C ARG A 176 -15.51 -7.31 -3.39
N GLN A 177 -15.91 -6.07 -3.58
CA GLN A 177 -16.15 -5.08 -2.53
C GLN A 177 -17.64 -4.97 -2.20
N PHE A 178 -17.97 -4.96 -0.90
CA PHE A 178 -19.33 -4.74 -0.42
C PHE A 178 -19.34 -4.27 1.04
N ASN A 179 -20.51 -4.05 1.63
CA ASN A 179 -20.64 -3.68 3.04
C ASN A 179 -21.35 -4.77 3.85
N ASN A 180 -21.09 -4.83 5.16
CA ASN A 180 -21.77 -5.73 6.09
C ASN A 180 -21.73 -5.15 7.52
N TYR A 181 -22.43 -5.77 8.47
CA TYR A 181 -22.51 -5.37 9.87
C TYR A 181 -21.13 -5.31 10.52
N LYS A 182 -20.86 -4.22 11.25
CA LYS A 182 -19.62 -4.04 12.02
C LYS A 182 -19.40 -5.08 13.12
N THR A 183 -20.46 -5.80 13.49
CA THR A 183 -20.45 -6.88 14.47
C THR A 183 -20.04 -8.23 13.89
N ASP A 184 -19.92 -8.36 12.57
CA ASP A 184 -19.37 -9.56 11.95
C ASP A 184 -17.85 -9.62 12.12
N TYR A 185 -17.28 -10.79 11.85
CA TYR A 185 -15.86 -11.06 11.97
C TYR A 185 -15.20 -11.11 10.60
N LYS A 186 -14.12 -10.34 10.41
CA LYS A 186 -13.31 -10.34 9.18
C LYS A 186 -11.85 -10.12 9.52
N TYR A 187 -10.97 -10.48 8.60
CA TYR A 187 -9.55 -10.22 8.76
C TYR A 187 -9.24 -8.72 8.66
N ALA A 188 -8.10 -8.33 9.21
CA ALA A 188 -7.61 -6.97 9.22
C ALA A 188 -6.22 -6.93 8.59
N TRP A 189 -6.03 -6.06 7.60
CA TRP A 189 -4.74 -5.85 6.95
C TRP A 189 -4.39 -4.37 7.08
N ALA A 190 -3.26 -4.08 7.71
CA ALA A 190 -2.85 -2.72 7.95
C ALA A 190 -2.13 -2.11 6.74
N VAL A 191 -2.42 -0.83 6.49
CA VAL A 191 -1.76 0.02 5.51
C VAL A 191 -1.40 1.36 6.16
N ARG A 192 -0.45 2.07 5.56
CA ARG A 192 -0.06 3.43 5.92
C ARG A 192 0.11 4.26 4.65
N SER A 193 -0.30 5.53 4.70
CA SER A 193 -0.04 6.47 3.60
C SER A 193 1.44 6.77 3.42
N GLY A 194 1.89 6.78 2.17
CA GLY A 194 3.26 7.10 1.78
C GLY A 194 4.27 5.97 2.02
N ASP A 195 5.48 6.20 1.52
CA ASP A 195 6.65 5.35 1.75
C ASP A 195 7.14 5.41 3.22
N VAL A 196 7.65 4.29 3.72
CA VAL A 196 8.32 4.14 5.02
C VAL A 196 9.77 3.68 4.80
N SER A 197 10.68 4.64 4.68
CA SER A 197 12.11 4.31 4.62
C SER A 197 12.66 4.12 6.03
N ALA A 198 12.95 2.87 6.43
CA ALA A 198 13.79 2.61 7.59
C ALA A 198 15.25 2.95 7.22
N VAL A 199 15.61 4.23 7.32
CA VAL A 199 17.01 4.60 7.48
C VAL A 199 17.20 4.94 8.96
N PRO A 200 17.73 4.01 9.78
CA PRO A 200 18.47 4.44 10.95
C PRO A 200 19.63 5.24 10.39
N VAL A 201 19.62 6.57 10.56
CA VAL A 201 20.87 7.32 10.48
C VAL A 201 21.75 6.67 11.54
N PRO A 202 22.81 5.92 11.18
CA PRO A 202 23.59 5.23 12.19
C PRO A 202 24.06 6.29 13.18
N ALA A 203 24.04 6.02 14.48
CA ALA A 203 24.63 6.93 15.46
C ALA A 203 26.09 7.31 15.07
N ALA A 204 26.75 6.45 14.29
CA ALA A 204 28.01 6.72 13.62
C ALA A 204 28.01 7.98 12.72
N MET A 205 26.92 8.34 12.03
CA MET A 205 26.85 9.60 11.26
C MET A 205 26.87 10.84 12.16
N TRP A 206 26.18 10.78 13.30
CA TRP A 206 26.23 11.86 14.30
C TRP A 206 27.59 11.91 15.01
N LEU A 207 28.21 10.75 15.26
CA LEU A 207 29.56 10.63 15.84
C LEU A 207 30.67 11.04 14.86
N LEU A 208 30.54 10.72 13.57
CA LEU A 208 31.48 11.14 12.53
C LEU A 208 31.33 12.64 12.26
N GLY A 209 30.10 13.17 12.22
CA GLY A 209 29.84 14.61 12.10
C GLY A 209 30.37 15.41 13.29
N SER A 210 30.11 14.98 14.53
CA SER A 210 30.60 15.65 15.74
C SER A 210 32.10 15.43 15.98
N GLY A 211 32.62 14.24 15.67
CA GLY A 211 34.04 13.91 15.76
C GLY A 211 34.90 14.70 14.78
N LEU A 212 34.43 14.89 13.53
CA LEU A 212 35.15 15.69 12.52
C LEU A 212 35.18 17.18 12.90
N LEU A 213 34.09 17.72 13.43
CA LEU A 213 34.05 19.10 13.95
C LEU A 213 34.98 19.29 15.16
N GLY A 214 35.04 18.30 16.06
CA GLY A 214 35.98 18.28 17.18
C GLY A 214 37.45 18.33 16.72
N LEU A 215 37.81 17.54 15.70
CA LEU A 215 39.17 17.51 15.15
C LEU A 215 39.58 18.82 14.46
N ILE A 216 38.66 19.49 13.75
CA ILE A 216 38.92 20.80 13.15
C ILE A 216 39.15 21.88 14.22
N GLY A 217 38.39 21.82 15.33
CA GLY A 217 38.57 22.73 16.47
C GLY A 217 39.93 22.58 17.16
N VAL A 218 40.44 21.35 17.25
CA VAL A 218 41.78 21.06 17.82
C VAL A 218 42.90 21.49 16.86
N ALA A 219 42.73 21.29 15.55
CA ALA A 219 43.73 21.66 14.55
C ALA A 219 43.95 23.18 14.42
N ARG A 220 42.93 24.01 14.73
CA ARG A 220 43.01 25.49 14.69
C ARG A 220 43.63 26.13 15.94
N ARG A 221 43.95 25.33 16.97
CA ARG A 221 44.61 25.81 18.21
C ARG A 221 46.14 25.61 18.22
N LYS A 222 46.72 25.22 17.09
CA LYS A 222 48.17 25.30 16.85
C LYS A 222 48.44 26.44 15.88
#